data_AF-A0A9D0ZDU4-F1
#
_entry.id   AF-A0A9D0ZDU4-F1
#
_cell.length_a   1.000
_cell.length_b   1.000
_cell.length_c   1.000
_cell.angle_alpha   90.00
_cell.angle_beta   90.00
_cell.angle_gamma   90.00
#
_symmetry.space_group_name_H-M   'P 1'
#
loop_
_entity.id
_entity.type
_entity.pdbx_description
1 polymer ?
#
loop_
_entity_poly.entity_id
_entity_poly.type
_entity_poly.pdbx_seq_one_letter_code
_entity_poly.pdbx_strand_id
1 'polypeptide(L)'
;MYLVYILIFPGLLFSTVFGLYLAGIDRKVVARMQKRTGPPVLQPAYDFFKLLGKETIVPGGAARRTFLIAPYIGLASLIVTVLFIPIGGLQAFGGMADMVVILYLITIPSLAMIFGGSASASPYAGVGVSRSMVAIMAYELPLILVLLAVGKAAGVNAVTFSLEQVTLYQQFFGSFLFDWRLIPAALAMLLVIPCEVGAHPFDVGEAETEICEGPLVEYSGAPLAVFKLSHAVKMFVMTALFTALFLGGISTGMLWLDVVIAIVICTVVTLLCMTLLHAVTARLKVEQMFKFFWTVVSGLALVSLLLVWFVN
;
A
#
# COMPACT_ATOMS: atom_id res chain seq x y z
N MET A 1 -23.73 5.35 14.14
CA MET A 1 -23.12 5.91 12.91
C MET A 1 -21.65 5.47 12.76
N TYR A 2 -20.79 5.69 13.75
CA TYR A 2 -19.37 5.24 13.70
C TYR A 2 -19.18 3.74 13.47
N LEU A 3 -20.01 2.88 14.06
CA LEU A 3 -19.97 1.43 13.83
C LEU A 3 -20.21 1.03 12.36
N VAL A 4 -21.06 1.78 11.64
CA VAL A 4 -21.31 1.58 10.21
C VAL A 4 -20.09 2.02 9.39
N TYR A 5 -19.45 3.13 9.77
CA TYR A 5 -18.23 3.60 9.12
C TYR A 5 -17.06 2.62 9.29
N ILE A 6 -16.94 2.04 10.48
CA ILE A 6 -15.88 1.09 10.83
C ILE A 6 -16.10 -0.28 10.19
N LEU A 7 -17.33 -0.80 10.18
CA LEU A 7 -17.61 -2.14 9.67
C LEU A 7 -17.85 -2.18 8.16
N ILE A 8 -18.56 -1.18 7.60
CA ILE A 8 -19.09 -1.24 6.24
C ILE A 8 -18.26 -0.39 5.27
N PHE A 9 -18.31 0.94 5.40
CA PHE A 9 -17.61 1.86 4.50
C PHE A 9 -17.14 3.11 5.25
N PRO A 10 -15.87 3.53 5.15
CA PRO A 10 -14.80 2.96 4.34
C PRO A 10 -14.10 1.73 4.95
N GLY A 11 -14.47 1.29 6.15
CA GLY A 11 -13.70 0.34 6.98
C GLY A 11 -13.60 -1.11 6.47
N LEU A 12 -13.90 -2.07 7.34
CA LEU A 12 -13.45 -3.47 7.18
C LEU A 12 -14.00 -4.15 5.91
N LEU A 13 -15.32 -4.14 5.70
CA LEU A 13 -15.93 -4.87 4.59
C LEU A 13 -15.53 -4.28 3.24
N PHE A 14 -15.60 -2.95 3.11
CA PHE A 14 -15.26 -2.29 1.85
C PHE A 14 -13.79 -2.49 1.48
N SER A 15 -12.85 -2.24 2.41
CA SER A 15 -11.41 -2.40 2.15
C SER A 15 -11.03 -3.83 1.79
N THR A 16 -11.64 -4.82 2.44
CA THR A 16 -11.42 -6.25 2.16
C THR A 16 -11.93 -6.62 0.77
N VAL A 17 -13.19 -6.29 0.47
CA VAL A 17 -13.83 -6.64 -0.82
C VAL A 17 -13.15 -5.94 -1.97
N PHE A 18 -12.87 -4.64 -1.82
CA PHE A 18 -12.27 -3.84 -2.86
C PHE A 18 -10.78 -4.16 -3.05
N GLY A 19 -10.03 -4.42 -1.98
CA GLY A 19 -8.65 -4.92 -2.07
C GLY A 19 -8.55 -6.24 -2.84
N LEU A 20 -9.45 -7.19 -2.55
CA LEU A 20 -9.52 -8.46 -3.30
C LEU A 20 -9.94 -8.25 -4.77
N TYR A 21 -10.83 -7.30 -5.04
CA TYR A 21 -11.22 -6.91 -6.39
C TYR A 21 -10.04 -6.32 -7.17
N LEU A 22 -9.25 -5.42 -6.57
CA LEU A 22 -8.04 -4.85 -7.16
C LEU A 22 -7.01 -5.95 -7.47
N ALA A 23 -6.77 -6.87 -6.53
CA ALA A 23 -5.89 -8.02 -6.76
C ALA A 23 -6.36 -8.89 -7.94
N GLY A 24 -7.68 -9.02 -8.12
CA GLY A 24 -8.29 -9.78 -9.22
C GLY A 24 -8.15 -9.08 -10.57
N ILE A 25 -8.32 -7.76 -10.59
CA ILE A 25 -8.06 -6.93 -11.78
C ILE A 25 -6.60 -7.04 -12.19
N ASP A 26 -5.66 -6.87 -11.25
CA ASP A 26 -4.24 -6.91 -11.52
C ASP A 26 -3.85 -8.22 -12.22
N ARG A 27 -4.22 -9.38 -11.65
CA ARG A 27 -3.98 -10.70 -12.24
C ARG A 27 -4.56 -10.83 -13.65
N LYS A 28 -5.76 -10.31 -13.87
CA LYS A 28 -6.46 -10.41 -15.17
C LYS A 28 -5.79 -9.53 -16.23
N VAL A 29 -5.39 -8.31 -15.86
CA VAL A 29 -4.78 -7.36 -16.80
C VAL A 29 -3.34 -7.76 -17.12
N VAL A 30 -2.53 -8.17 -16.14
CA VAL A 30 -1.18 -8.70 -16.39
C VAL A 30 -1.24 -9.90 -17.35
N ALA A 31 -2.16 -10.84 -17.12
CA ALA A 31 -2.34 -11.98 -18.02
C ALA A 31 -2.69 -11.55 -19.45
N ARG A 32 -3.58 -10.56 -19.61
CA ARG A 32 -3.96 -10.01 -20.92
C ARG A 32 -2.80 -9.31 -21.62
N MET A 33 -1.98 -8.55 -20.88
CA MET A 33 -0.76 -7.91 -21.41
C MET A 33 0.26 -8.97 -21.89
N GLN A 34 0.34 -10.10 -21.19
CA GLN A 34 1.15 -11.27 -21.56
C GLN A 34 0.51 -12.15 -22.66
N LYS A 35 -0.59 -11.71 -23.28
CA LYS A 35 -1.34 -12.45 -24.31
C LYS A 35 -1.85 -13.83 -23.85
N ARG A 36 -2.16 -13.99 -22.57
CA ARG A 36 -2.83 -15.19 -22.02
C ARG A 36 -4.15 -14.85 -21.34
N THR A 37 -5.01 -15.85 -21.19
CA THR A 37 -6.28 -15.67 -20.46
C THR A 37 -6.02 -15.73 -18.96
N GLY A 38 -6.28 -14.62 -18.26
CA GLY A 38 -6.18 -14.56 -16.81
C GLY A 38 -7.39 -15.20 -16.09
N PRO A 39 -7.25 -15.46 -14.78
CA PRO A 39 -8.33 -15.97 -13.95
C PRO A 39 -9.51 -14.96 -13.83
N PRO A 40 -10.69 -15.40 -13.36
CA PRO A 40 -11.80 -14.49 -13.09
C PRO A 40 -11.44 -13.48 -11.99
N VAL A 41 -12.06 -12.29 -12.02
CA VAL A 41 -11.75 -11.21 -11.07
C VAL A 41 -12.07 -11.61 -9.62
N LEU A 42 -13.02 -12.50 -9.40
CA LEU A 42 -13.39 -13.02 -8.09
C LEU A 42 -12.42 -14.09 -7.55
N GLN A 43 -11.41 -14.51 -8.33
CA GLN A 43 -10.48 -15.57 -7.94
C GLN A 43 -9.79 -15.32 -6.59
N PRO A 44 -9.29 -14.11 -6.27
CA PRO A 44 -8.65 -13.87 -4.96
C PRO A 44 -9.59 -14.08 -3.78
N ALA A 45 -10.90 -13.83 -3.95
CA ALA A 45 -11.89 -14.12 -2.92
C ALA A 45 -12.07 -15.64 -2.74
N TYR A 46 -12.13 -16.40 -3.83
CA TYR A 46 -12.18 -17.87 -3.75
C TYR A 46 -10.92 -18.46 -3.13
N ASP A 47 -9.74 -17.93 -3.49
CA ASP A 47 -8.47 -18.35 -2.91
C ASP A 47 -8.43 -18.08 -1.40
N PHE A 48 -8.94 -16.93 -0.95
CA PHE A 48 -9.03 -16.59 0.46
C PHE A 48 -9.92 -17.58 1.24
N PHE A 49 -11.16 -17.82 0.77
CA PHE A 49 -12.07 -18.77 1.44
C PHE A 49 -11.53 -20.22 1.39
N LYS A 50 -10.88 -20.60 0.30
CA LYS A 50 -10.21 -21.90 0.17
C LYS A 50 -9.11 -22.06 1.21
N LEU A 51 -8.27 -21.05 1.43
CA LEU A 51 -7.18 -21.11 2.41
C LEU A 51 -7.71 -21.11 3.85
N LEU A 52 -8.80 -20.40 4.15
CA LEU A 52 -9.47 -20.47 5.45
C LEU A 52 -9.99 -21.87 5.80
N GLY A 53 -10.42 -22.64 4.80
CA GLY A 53 -10.87 -24.02 4.98
C GLY A 53 -9.76 -25.06 5.09
N LYS A 54 -8.48 -24.67 4.95
CA LYS A 54 -7.34 -25.59 5.07
C LYS A 54 -6.80 -25.65 6.50
N GLU A 55 -6.23 -26.80 6.85
CA GLU A 55 -5.55 -27.00 8.12
C GLU A 55 -4.33 -26.08 8.27
N THR A 56 -4.13 -25.58 9.48
CA THR A 56 -3.00 -24.73 9.85
C THR A 56 -1.89 -25.58 10.45
N ILE A 57 -0.79 -25.72 9.73
CA ILE A 57 0.41 -26.44 10.17
C ILE A 57 1.38 -25.42 10.77
N VAL A 58 1.82 -25.67 12.00
CA VAL A 58 2.84 -24.85 12.68
C VAL A 58 4.13 -25.65 12.78
N PRO A 59 5.28 -25.14 12.30
CA PRO A 59 6.55 -25.85 12.41
C PRO A 59 6.97 -26.11 13.85
N GLY A 60 7.63 -27.24 14.12
CA GLY A 60 8.02 -27.64 15.47
C GLY A 60 9.02 -26.70 16.15
N GLY A 61 9.87 -26.03 15.37
CA GLY A 61 10.83 -25.02 15.87
C GLY A 61 10.28 -23.59 15.94
N ALA A 62 9.04 -23.37 15.49
CA ALA A 62 8.49 -22.02 15.38
C ALA A 62 7.99 -21.46 16.71
N ALA A 63 8.13 -20.14 16.90
CA ALA A 63 7.53 -19.43 18.02
C ALA A 63 6.01 -19.28 17.81
N ARG A 64 5.26 -20.29 18.23
CA ARG A 64 3.81 -20.46 17.93
C ARG A 64 2.95 -19.20 18.13
N ARG A 65 3.15 -18.46 19.23
CA ARG A 65 2.35 -17.25 19.51
C ARG A 65 2.61 -16.16 18.48
N THR A 66 3.88 -15.80 18.26
CA THR A 66 4.26 -14.76 17.31
C THR A 66 3.85 -15.13 15.88
N PHE A 67 4.10 -16.39 15.49
CA PHE A 67 3.76 -16.92 14.17
C PHE A 67 2.25 -16.79 13.86
N LEU A 68 1.39 -17.15 14.82
CA LEU A 68 -0.06 -17.10 14.60
C LEU A 68 -0.64 -15.69 14.70
N ILE A 69 -0.11 -14.83 15.58
CA ILE A 69 -0.66 -13.50 15.84
C ILE A 69 -0.22 -12.47 14.79
N ALA A 70 1.01 -12.60 14.26
CA ALA A 70 1.59 -11.65 13.30
C ALA A 70 0.65 -11.28 12.13
N PRO A 71 0.07 -12.23 11.36
CA PRO A 71 -0.83 -11.89 10.26
C PRO A 71 -2.02 -11.01 10.69
N TYR A 72 -2.59 -11.26 11.87
CA TYR A 72 -3.75 -10.51 12.36
C TYR A 72 -3.38 -9.09 12.79
N ILE A 73 -2.19 -8.88 13.36
CA ILE A 73 -1.69 -7.53 13.69
C ILE A 73 -1.53 -6.70 12.40
N GLY A 74 -0.96 -7.29 11.36
CA GLY A 74 -0.81 -6.62 10.07
C GLY A 74 -2.17 -6.22 9.47
N LEU A 75 -3.12 -7.14 9.43
CA LEU A 75 -4.46 -6.85 8.92
C LEU A 75 -5.18 -5.79 9.74
N ALA A 76 -5.13 -5.90 11.08
CA ALA A 76 -5.78 -4.94 11.98
C ALA A 76 -5.25 -3.53 11.77
N SER A 77 -3.93 -3.38 11.60
CA SER A 77 -3.32 -2.08 11.33
C SER A 77 -3.77 -1.47 10.01
N LEU A 78 -3.89 -2.26 8.95
CA LEU A 78 -4.43 -1.79 7.67
C LEU A 78 -5.88 -1.34 7.78
N ILE A 79 -6.72 -2.09 8.49
CA ILE A 79 -8.12 -1.72 8.70
C ILE A 79 -8.21 -0.38 9.43
N VAL A 80 -7.39 -0.19 10.47
CA VAL A 80 -7.32 1.09 11.20
C VAL A 80 -6.84 2.22 10.29
N THR A 81 -5.85 1.98 9.42
CA THR A 81 -5.33 2.97 8.47
C THR A 81 -6.41 3.48 7.54
N VAL A 82 -7.25 2.60 6.98
CA VAL A 82 -8.32 2.97 6.05
C VAL A 82 -9.32 3.94 6.68
N LEU A 83 -9.54 3.86 8.00
CA LEU A 83 -10.47 4.75 8.71
C LEU A 83 -9.99 6.21 8.76
N PHE A 84 -8.69 6.44 8.57
CA PHE A 84 -8.08 7.78 8.53
C PHE A 84 -8.02 8.36 7.12
N ILE A 85 -8.10 7.54 6.06
CA ILE A 85 -8.00 8.01 4.68
C ILE A 85 -9.38 8.46 4.20
N PRO A 86 -9.54 9.72 3.75
CA PRO A 86 -10.80 10.20 3.19
C PRO A 86 -11.05 9.57 1.82
N ILE A 87 -12.19 8.89 1.66
CA ILE A 87 -12.61 8.28 0.39
C ILE A 87 -13.91 8.93 -0.05
N GLY A 88 -13.87 9.72 -1.13
CA GLY A 88 -15.05 10.43 -1.64
C GLY A 88 -15.70 11.38 -0.63
N GLY A 89 -14.88 12.04 0.21
CA GLY A 89 -15.35 12.97 1.25
C GLY A 89 -15.87 12.30 2.53
N LEU A 90 -15.89 10.96 2.60
CA LEU A 90 -16.25 10.24 3.81
C LEU A 90 -15.00 9.80 4.56
N GLN A 91 -14.96 10.14 5.85
CA GLN A 91 -13.90 9.77 6.77
C GLN A 91 -14.51 9.40 8.13
N ALA A 92 -14.08 8.29 8.72
CA ALA A 92 -14.60 7.84 10.00
C ALA A 92 -14.06 8.69 11.17
N PHE A 93 -12.77 9.02 11.11
CA PHE A 93 -12.07 9.85 12.09
C PHE A 93 -11.61 11.18 11.48
N GLY A 94 -12.55 11.98 10.98
CA GLY A 94 -12.29 13.36 10.54
C GLY A 94 -11.69 14.20 11.67
N GLY A 95 -10.73 15.08 11.37
CA GLY A 95 -10.05 15.96 12.32
C GLY A 95 -8.89 15.35 13.11
N MET A 96 -8.75 14.02 13.14
CA MET A 96 -7.68 13.32 13.88
C MET A 96 -6.69 12.57 12.97
N ALA A 97 -6.85 12.65 11.65
CA ALA A 97 -5.94 12.02 10.70
C ALA A 97 -4.66 12.83 10.55
N ASP A 98 -3.59 12.31 11.16
CA ASP A 98 -2.23 12.76 10.98
C ASP A 98 -1.50 11.84 9.99
N MET A 99 -0.85 12.42 8.98
CA MET A 99 -0.02 11.72 8.00
C MET A 99 1.09 10.90 8.68
N VAL A 100 1.62 11.37 9.82
CA VAL A 100 2.65 10.65 10.59
C VAL A 100 2.07 9.36 11.18
N VAL A 101 0.84 9.41 11.70
CA VAL A 101 0.14 8.22 12.23
C VAL A 101 -0.12 7.22 11.11
N ILE A 102 -0.57 7.68 9.94
CA ILE A 102 -0.80 6.84 8.77
C ILE A 102 0.50 6.15 8.32
N LEU A 103 1.62 6.87 8.29
CA LEU A 103 2.92 6.31 7.94
C LEU A 103 3.28 5.14 8.87
N TYR A 104 3.20 5.33 10.19
CA TYR A 104 3.53 4.26 11.13
C TYR A 104 2.53 3.10 11.11
N LEU A 105 1.26 3.34 10.80
CA LEU A 105 0.30 2.25 10.64
C LEU A 105 0.60 1.42 9.38
N ILE A 106 1.04 2.03 8.27
CA ILE A 106 1.37 1.30 7.04
C ILE A 106 2.65 0.46 7.16
N THR A 107 3.56 0.82 8.06
CA THR A 107 4.79 0.03 8.30
C THR A 107 4.55 -1.23 9.16
N ILE A 108 3.52 -1.22 10.03
CA ILE A 108 3.18 -2.37 10.89
C ILE A 108 2.92 -3.67 10.11
N PRO A 109 2.18 -3.70 8.99
CA PRO A 109 2.02 -4.90 8.15
C PRO A 109 3.34 -5.50 7.66
N SER A 110 4.30 -4.66 7.25
CA SER A 110 5.63 -5.12 6.81
C SER A 110 6.42 -5.68 7.99
N LEU A 111 6.35 -5.03 9.16
CA LEU A 111 6.97 -5.53 10.40
C LEU A 111 6.31 -6.84 10.86
N ALA A 112 4.99 -6.96 10.74
CA ALA A 112 4.27 -8.19 11.04
C ALA A 112 4.73 -9.35 10.16
N MET A 113 4.97 -9.11 8.86
CA MET A 113 5.58 -10.11 7.98
C MET A 113 7.00 -10.49 8.42
N ILE A 114 7.81 -9.53 8.88
CA ILE A 114 9.17 -9.77 9.38
C ILE A 114 9.15 -10.61 10.68
N PHE A 115 8.33 -10.23 11.66
CA PHE A 115 8.18 -10.98 12.91
C PHE A 115 7.56 -12.35 12.67
N GLY A 116 6.61 -12.45 11.74
CA GLY A 116 6.00 -13.70 11.35
C GLY A 116 7.00 -14.65 10.66
N GLY A 117 7.83 -14.12 9.76
CA GLY A 117 8.87 -14.88 9.07
C GLY A 117 10.00 -15.30 10.02
N SER A 118 10.45 -14.42 10.92
CA SER A 118 11.49 -14.77 11.89
C SER A 118 11.03 -15.80 12.92
N ALA A 119 9.74 -15.79 13.26
CA ALA A 119 9.13 -16.79 14.14
C ALA A 119 9.01 -18.20 13.51
N SER A 120 9.19 -18.33 12.20
CA SER A 120 8.98 -19.60 11.47
C SER A 120 10.13 -20.62 11.60
N ALA A 121 11.30 -20.19 12.12
CA ALA A 121 12.51 -21.00 12.28
C ALA A 121 13.05 -21.66 10.99
N SER A 122 12.71 -21.10 9.81
CA SER A 122 13.18 -21.56 8.50
C SER A 122 14.35 -20.71 7.99
N PRO A 123 15.43 -21.32 7.44
CA PRO A 123 16.53 -20.57 6.84
C PRO A 123 16.09 -19.68 5.67
N TYR A 124 15.14 -20.14 4.85
CA TYR A 124 14.60 -19.38 3.71
C TYR A 124 13.83 -18.15 4.18
N ALA A 125 13.03 -18.31 5.24
CA ALA A 125 12.33 -17.20 5.86
C ALA A 125 13.31 -16.18 6.45
N GLY A 126 14.43 -16.63 7.06
CA GLY A 126 15.47 -15.73 7.55
C GLY A 126 16.08 -14.85 6.46
N VAL A 127 16.37 -15.41 5.29
CA VAL A 127 16.87 -14.64 4.13
C VAL A 127 15.79 -13.72 3.56
N GLY A 128 14.54 -14.17 3.47
CA GLY A 128 13.43 -13.34 3.03
C GLY A 128 13.18 -12.14 3.95
N VAL A 129 13.25 -12.36 5.26
CA VAL A 129 13.12 -11.31 6.29
C VAL A 129 14.21 -10.26 6.15
N SER A 130 15.48 -10.65 6.00
CA SER A 130 16.56 -9.67 5.85
C SER A 130 16.40 -8.81 4.59
N ARG A 131 15.92 -9.40 3.49
CA ARG A 131 15.61 -8.69 2.25
C ARG A 131 14.42 -7.74 2.40
N SER A 132 13.35 -8.17 3.07
CA SER A 132 12.21 -7.31 3.37
C SER A 132 12.61 -6.12 4.25
N MET A 133 13.51 -6.31 5.23
CA MET A 133 14.04 -5.20 6.04
C MET A 133 14.79 -4.17 5.19
N VAL A 134 15.61 -4.62 4.24
CA VAL A 134 16.29 -3.72 3.30
C VAL A 134 15.30 -2.96 2.42
N ALA A 135 14.22 -3.61 1.98
CA ALA A 135 13.15 -2.95 1.22
C ALA A 135 12.49 -1.82 2.04
N ILE A 136 12.09 -2.10 3.28
CA ILE A 136 11.49 -1.10 4.19
C ILE A 136 12.40 0.12 4.34
N MET A 137 13.67 -0.11 4.66
CA MET A 137 14.64 0.99 4.80
C MET A 137 14.80 1.79 3.51
N ALA A 138 14.72 1.15 2.34
CA ALA A 138 14.91 1.81 1.05
C ALA A 138 13.77 2.77 0.70
N TYR A 139 12.51 2.36 0.90
CA TYR A 139 11.36 3.15 0.48
C TYR A 139 10.83 4.14 1.54
N GLU A 140 11.19 3.97 2.83
CA GLU A 140 10.72 4.88 3.89
C GLU A 140 11.21 6.31 3.68
N LEU A 141 12.47 6.51 3.30
CA LEU A 141 13.03 7.84 3.08
C LEU A 141 12.30 8.62 1.97
N PRO A 142 12.11 8.09 0.75
CA PRO A 142 11.34 8.79 -0.27
C PRO A 142 9.88 9.00 0.13
N LEU A 143 9.25 8.06 0.86
CA LEU A 143 7.88 8.22 1.36
C LEU A 143 7.77 9.44 2.29
N ILE A 144 8.69 9.58 3.25
CA ILE A 144 8.73 10.73 4.18
C ILE A 144 8.91 12.04 3.42
N LEU A 145 9.84 12.07 2.45
CA LEU A 145 10.09 13.28 1.64
C LEU A 145 8.86 13.70 0.82
N VAL A 146 8.13 12.73 0.27
CA VAL A 146 6.86 12.99 -0.43
C VAL A 146 5.83 13.61 0.52
N LEU A 147 5.64 13.03 1.71
CA LEU A 147 4.68 13.54 2.69
C LEU A 147 5.05 14.96 3.15
N LEU A 148 6.34 15.25 3.32
CA LEU A 148 6.81 16.60 3.66
C LEU A 148 6.57 17.60 2.53
N ALA A 149 6.78 17.21 1.27
CA ALA A 149 6.53 18.07 0.12
C ALA A 149 5.04 18.43 0.02
N VAL A 150 4.15 17.44 0.16
CA VAL A 150 2.69 17.63 0.16
C VAL A 150 2.25 18.46 1.37
N GLY A 151 2.77 18.17 2.57
CA GLY A 151 2.44 18.88 3.80
C GLY A 151 2.89 20.35 3.78
N LYS A 152 4.04 20.66 3.17
CA LYS A 152 4.50 22.05 3.02
C LYS A 152 3.69 22.81 1.97
N ALA A 153 3.26 22.14 0.89
CA ALA A 153 2.42 22.74 -0.14
C ALA A 153 1.04 23.11 0.41
N ALA A 154 0.41 22.20 1.16
CA ALA A 154 -0.91 22.45 1.75
C ALA A 154 -0.89 23.47 2.89
N GLY A 155 0.19 23.53 3.67
CA GLY A 155 0.22 24.30 4.92
C GLY A 155 0.61 25.78 4.78
N VAL A 156 0.83 26.29 3.57
CA VAL A 156 1.19 27.69 3.20
C VAL A 156 2.33 28.28 4.05
N ASN A 157 2.05 28.67 5.29
CA ASN A 157 2.97 29.26 6.26
C ASN A 157 3.75 28.23 7.10
N ALA A 158 3.18 27.06 7.35
CA ALA A 158 3.80 25.98 8.15
C ALA A 158 3.63 24.64 7.44
N VAL A 159 4.36 23.60 7.85
CA VAL A 159 4.11 22.24 7.35
C VAL A 159 2.88 21.69 8.07
N THR A 160 1.85 21.32 7.33
CA THR A 160 0.70 20.60 7.90
C THR A 160 0.88 19.10 7.75
N PHE A 161 0.56 18.37 8.81
CA PHE A 161 0.48 16.92 8.80
C PHE A 161 -0.97 16.40 8.78
N SER A 162 -1.96 17.31 8.82
CA SER A 162 -3.36 16.91 8.78
C SER A 162 -3.77 16.55 7.36
N LEU A 163 -4.20 15.30 7.16
CA LEU A 163 -4.66 14.84 5.84
C LEU A 163 -5.94 15.57 5.40
N GLU A 164 -6.78 15.96 6.35
CA GLU A 164 -7.98 16.75 6.08
C GLU A 164 -7.63 18.13 5.51
N GLN A 165 -6.67 18.83 6.11
CA GLN A 165 -6.21 20.13 5.60
C GLN A 165 -5.61 20.02 4.19
N VAL A 166 -4.90 18.92 3.91
CA VAL A 166 -4.40 18.62 2.57
C VAL A 166 -5.56 18.50 1.57
N THR A 167 -6.58 17.70 1.89
CA THR A 167 -7.73 17.55 0.99
C THR A 167 -8.54 18.83 0.82
N LEU A 168 -8.73 19.61 1.89
CA LEU A 168 -9.42 20.90 1.83
C LEU A 168 -8.66 21.89 0.96
N TYR A 169 -7.34 21.99 1.10
CA TYR A 169 -6.51 22.83 0.24
C TYR A 169 -6.70 22.46 -1.23
N GLN A 170 -6.70 21.16 -1.55
CA GLN A 170 -6.89 20.69 -2.92
C GLN A 170 -8.29 20.98 -3.48
N GLN A 171 -9.32 21.06 -2.65
CA GLN A 171 -10.66 21.44 -3.10
C GLN A 171 -10.74 22.92 -3.49
N PHE A 172 -10.00 23.80 -2.80
CA PHE A 172 -9.99 25.24 -3.09
C PHE A 172 -9.04 25.62 -4.23
N PHE A 173 -7.84 25.03 -4.27
CA PHE A 173 -6.77 25.41 -5.21
C PHE A 173 -6.57 24.42 -6.37
N GLY A 174 -7.29 23.30 -6.37
CA GLY A 174 -7.16 22.24 -7.36
C GLY A 174 -6.22 21.09 -6.91
N SER A 175 -6.27 19.97 -7.63
CA SER A 175 -5.49 18.78 -7.29
C SER A 175 -3.99 19.00 -7.49
N PHE A 176 -3.17 18.48 -6.56
CA PHE A 176 -1.71 18.61 -6.60
C PHE A 176 -1.04 17.92 -7.78
N LEU A 177 -1.72 16.96 -8.44
CA LEU A 177 -1.20 16.37 -9.68
C LEU A 177 -1.03 17.40 -10.81
N PHE A 178 -1.82 18.50 -10.80
CA PHE A 178 -1.72 19.57 -11.80
C PHE A 178 -0.71 20.65 -11.42
N ASP A 179 -0.16 20.62 -10.21
CA ASP A 179 0.93 21.51 -9.81
C ASP A 179 2.27 20.92 -10.25
N TRP A 180 2.94 21.62 -11.15
CA TRP A 180 4.25 21.24 -11.68
C TRP A 180 5.31 21.03 -10.59
N ARG A 181 5.17 21.72 -9.44
CA ARG A 181 6.08 21.60 -8.28
C ARG A 181 5.99 20.22 -7.63
N LEU A 182 4.82 19.59 -7.66
CA LEU A 182 4.52 18.32 -6.98
C LEU A 182 4.51 17.10 -7.91
N ILE A 183 4.64 17.28 -9.23
CA ILE A 183 4.78 16.17 -10.19
C ILE A 183 5.92 15.22 -9.81
N PRO A 184 7.14 15.68 -9.42
CA PRO A 184 8.21 14.76 -9.05
C PRO A 184 7.89 13.97 -7.77
N ALA A 185 7.20 14.57 -6.80
CA ALA A 185 6.72 13.86 -5.60
C ALA A 185 5.62 12.84 -5.94
N ALA A 186 4.70 13.17 -6.85
CA ALA A 186 3.69 12.24 -7.32
C ALA A 186 4.35 11.02 -7.99
N LEU A 187 5.32 11.24 -8.87
CA LEU A 187 6.05 10.16 -9.52
C LEU A 187 6.85 9.32 -8.52
N ALA A 188 7.50 9.95 -7.54
CA ALA A 188 8.17 9.24 -6.47
C ALA A 188 7.20 8.34 -5.67
N MET A 189 6.03 8.86 -5.30
CA MET A 189 5.00 8.08 -4.61
C MET A 189 4.50 6.90 -5.45
N LEU A 190 4.26 7.11 -6.75
CA LEU A 190 3.84 6.05 -7.67
C LEU A 190 4.86 4.91 -7.74
N LEU A 191 6.16 5.20 -7.57
CA LEU A 191 7.24 4.19 -7.52
C LEU A 191 7.39 3.54 -6.14
N VAL A 192 7.02 4.23 -5.06
CA VAL A 192 7.04 3.68 -3.69
C VAL A 192 5.92 2.65 -3.48
N ILE A 193 4.71 2.91 -4.00
CA ILE A 193 3.53 2.01 -3.84
C ILE A 193 3.85 0.53 -4.12
N PRO A 194 4.40 0.14 -5.29
CA PRO A 194 4.66 -1.27 -5.58
C PRO A 194 5.70 -1.89 -4.64
N CYS A 195 6.71 -1.13 -4.19
CA CYS A 195 7.74 -1.63 -3.28
C CYS A 195 7.22 -1.79 -1.85
N GLU A 196 6.43 -0.83 -1.36
CA GLU A 196 5.77 -0.92 -0.06
C GLU A 196 4.82 -2.12 0.00
N VAL A 197 4.04 -2.35 -1.06
CA VAL A 197 3.14 -3.51 -1.11
C VAL A 197 3.91 -4.83 -1.20
N GLY A 198 5.09 -4.83 -1.83
CA GLY A 198 5.86 -6.04 -2.12
C GLY A 198 5.51 -6.67 -3.47
N ALA A 199 4.98 -5.89 -4.42
CA ALA A 199 4.65 -6.35 -5.75
C ALA A 199 5.86 -6.30 -6.71
N HIS A 200 5.77 -7.05 -7.80
CA HIS A 200 6.74 -6.96 -8.90
C HIS A 200 6.84 -5.51 -9.41
N PRO A 201 8.06 -5.01 -9.73
CA PRO A 201 9.35 -5.70 -9.80
C PRO A 201 10.17 -5.72 -8.48
N PHE A 202 9.61 -5.22 -7.39
CA PHE A 202 10.29 -5.00 -6.11
C PHE A 202 9.98 -6.07 -5.05
N ASP A 203 9.52 -7.24 -5.47
CA ASP A 203 9.13 -8.40 -4.64
C ASP A 203 10.36 -9.16 -4.09
N VAL A 204 11.33 -8.43 -3.54
CA VAL A 204 12.65 -8.98 -3.19
C VAL A 204 12.59 -9.93 -1.97
N GLY A 205 11.64 -9.71 -1.08
CA GLY A 205 11.43 -10.51 0.13
C GLY A 205 10.68 -11.83 -0.08
N GLU A 206 9.69 -11.87 -0.98
CA GLU A 206 8.87 -13.07 -1.23
C GLU A 206 9.53 -13.99 -2.27
N ALA A 207 9.99 -13.44 -3.39
CA ALA A 207 11.03 -14.06 -4.20
C ALA A 207 10.88 -15.57 -4.48
N GLU A 208 9.75 -15.99 -5.06
CA GLU A 208 9.40 -17.40 -5.30
C GLU A 208 10.55 -18.20 -5.96
N THR A 209 11.25 -17.59 -6.91
CA THR A 209 12.32 -18.23 -7.68
C THR A 209 13.63 -18.43 -6.93
N GLU A 210 13.84 -17.72 -5.81
CA GLU A 210 15.12 -17.75 -5.07
C GLU A 210 14.99 -18.33 -3.66
N ILE A 211 13.87 -18.05 -2.96
CA ILE A 211 13.67 -18.40 -1.55
C ILE A 211 12.25 -18.90 -1.26
N CYS A 212 11.54 -19.42 -2.26
CA CYS A 212 10.28 -20.17 -2.10
C CYS A 212 9.15 -19.43 -1.33
N GLU A 213 8.92 -18.14 -1.61
CA GLU A 213 7.98 -17.23 -0.89
C GLU A 213 8.54 -16.62 0.42
N GLY A 214 9.82 -16.84 0.73
CA GLY A 214 10.56 -16.15 1.80
C GLY A 214 9.86 -16.18 3.17
N PRO A 215 9.39 -15.04 3.73
CA PRO A 215 8.70 -15.02 5.02
C PRO A 215 7.43 -15.87 5.09
N LEU A 216 6.82 -16.18 3.94
CA LEU A 216 5.56 -16.93 3.84
C LEU A 216 5.75 -18.44 3.67
N VAL A 217 6.99 -18.93 3.48
CA VAL A 217 7.31 -20.36 3.18
C VAL A 217 6.60 -21.33 4.12
N GLU A 218 6.64 -21.06 5.43
CA GLU A 218 6.13 -21.96 6.46
C GLU A 218 4.65 -21.72 6.79
N TYR A 219 4.03 -20.70 6.21
CA TYR A 219 2.64 -20.34 6.49
C TYR A 219 1.67 -21.23 5.71
N SER A 220 0.66 -21.73 6.41
CA SER A 220 -0.38 -22.59 5.83
C SER A 220 -1.76 -22.29 6.43
N GLY A 221 -2.82 -22.67 5.71
CA GLY A 221 -4.21 -22.49 6.16
C GLY A 221 -4.61 -21.03 6.36
N ALA A 222 -5.36 -20.76 7.44
CA ALA A 222 -5.90 -19.45 7.75
C ALA A 222 -4.86 -18.32 7.93
N PRO A 223 -3.74 -18.50 8.65
CA PRO A 223 -2.67 -17.48 8.74
C PRO A 223 -2.14 -17.02 7.39
N LEU A 224 -1.96 -17.94 6.42
CA LEU A 224 -1.55 -17.60 5.06
C LEU A 224 -2.65 -16.79 4.33
N ALA A 225 -3.92 -17.18 4.52
CA ALA A 225 -5.07 -16.45 3.97
C ALA A 225 -5.08 -14.99 4.45
N VAL A 226 -4.80 -14.77 5.73
CA VAL A 226 -4.77 -13.43 6.34
C VAL A 226 -3.59 -12.61 5.82
N PHE A 227 -2.42 -13.21 5.58
CA PHE A 227 -1.30 -12.49 4.95
C PHE A 227 -1.61 -12.09 3.51
N LYS A 228 -2.13 -13.01 2.68
CA LYS A 228 -2.49 -12.69 1.29
C LYS A 228 -3.65 -11.67 1.25
N LEU A 229 -4.58 -11.72 2.20
CA LEU A 229 -5.61 -10.69 2.36
C LEU A 229 -5.01 -9.34 2.77
N SER A 230 -4.07 -9.32 3.72
CA SER A 230 -3.38 -8.11 4.14
C SER A 230 -2.65 -7.46 2.97
N HIS A 231 -1.99 -8.24 2.11
CA HIS A 231 -1.39 -7.73 0.88
C HIS A 231 -2.44 -7.09 -0.07
N ALA A 232 -3.60 -7.73 -0.23
CA ALA A 232 -4.70 -7.20 -1.03
C ALA A 232 -5.28 -5.89 -0.47
N VAL A 233 -5.47 -5.81 0.84
CA VAL A 233 -5.92 -4.58 1.51
C VAL A 233 -4.84 -3.50 1.44
N LYS A 234 -3.56 -3.84 1.59
CA LYS A 234 -2.44 -2.90 1.48
C LYS A 234 -2.36 -2.26 0.10
N MET A 235 -2.62 -3.01 -0.98
CA MET A 235 -2.76 -2.45 -2.33
C MET A 235 -3.81 -1.34 -2.39
N PHE A 236 -4.96 -1.58 -1.78
CA PHE A 236 -6.00 -0.56 -1.69
C PHE A 236 -5.57 0.64 -0.84
N VAL A 237 -5.04 0.42 0.37
CA VAL A 237 -4.63 1.50 1.28
C VAL A 237 -3.62 2.43 0.61
N MET A 238 -2.61 1.87 -0.05
CA MET A 238 -1.56 2.67 -0.68
C MET A 238 -2.06 3.50 -1.86
N THR A 239 -2.99 2.95 -2.65
CA THR A 239 -3.58 3.69 -3.77
C THR A 239 -4.60 4.72 -3.29
N ALA A 240 -5.39 4.41 -2.27
CA ALA A 240 -6.27 5.37 -1.60
C ALA A 240 -5.46 6.54 -1.00
N LEU A 241 -4.34 6.26 -0.35
CA LEU A 241 -3.44 7.30 0.17
C LEU A 241 -2.90 8.19 -0.95
N PHE A 242 -2.45 7.61 -2.07
CA PHE A 242 -2.04 8.41 -3.23
C PHE A 242 -3.16 9.32 -3.72
N THR A 243 -4.40 8.80 -3.84
CA THR A 243 -5.54 9.62 -4.26
C THR A 243 -5.84 10.75 -3.29
N ALA A 244 -5.77 10.50 -1.97
CA ALA A 244 -6.00 11.52 -0.96
C ALA A 244 -4.90 12.60 -0.98
N LEU A 245 -3.63 12.21 -1.19
CA LEU A 245 -2.51 13.14 -1.19
C LEU A 245 -2.41 13.99 -2.46
N PHE A 246 -2.74 13.45 -3.64
CA PHE A 246 -2.52 14.16 -4.91
C PHE A 246 -3.78 14.55 -5.68
N LEU A 247 -4.90 13.87 -5.42
CA LEU A 247 -6.16 13.96 -6.18
C LEU A 247 -7.38 14.22 -5.28
N GLY A 248 -7.18 14.59 -4.01
CA GLY A 248 -8.24 14.80 -3.02
C GLY A 248 -9.13 16.02 -3.26
N GLY A 249 -8.84 16.81 -4.31
CA GLY A 249 -9.61 18.00 -4.69
C GLY A 249 -10.81 17.73 -5.61
N ILE A 250 -11.04 16.49 -6.06
CA ILE A 250 -12.14 16.18 -6.98
C ILE A 250 -13.43 15.99 -6.17
N SER A 251 -14.23 17.06 -6.06
CA SER A 251 -15.56 17.03 -5.48
C SER A 251 -16.57 17.56 -6.49
N THR A 252 -17.60 16.76 -6.77
CA THR A 252 -18.71 17.09 -7.66
C THR A 252 -19.95 17.56 -6.90
N GLY A 253 -19.87 17.59 -5.55
CA GLY A 253 -20.98 17.93 -4.67
C GLY A 253 -21.99 16.80 -4.46
N MET A 254 -21.87 15.69 -5.21
CA MET A 254 -22.67 14.48 -5.04
C MET A 254 -21.82 13.37 -4.41
N LEU A 255 -22.06 13.09 -3.13
CA LEU A 255 -21.31 12.11 -2.32
C LEU A 255 -21.10 10.75 -3.02
N TRP A 256 -22.16 10.19 -3.62
CA TRP A 256 -22.09 8.90 -4.30
C TRP A 256 -21.19 8.94 -5.53
N LEU A 257 -21.20 10.04 -6.28
CA LEU A 257 -20.38 10.21 -7.46
C LEU A 257 -18.90 10.40 -7.06
N ASP A 258 -18.64 11.15 -6.00
CA ASP A 258 -17.29 11.38 -5.47
C ASP A 258 -16.65 10.08 -4.98
N VAL A 259 -17.42 9.21 -4.31
CA VAL A 259 -16.96 7.88 -3.91
C VAL A 259 -16.64 7.02 -5.14
N VAL A 260 -17.50 7.01 -6.16
CA VAL A 260 -17.26 6.24 -7.39
C VAL A 260 -16.02 6.77 -8.13
N ILE A 261 -15.84 8.08 -8.22
CA ILE A 261 -14.67 8.69 -8.83
C ILE A 261 -13.41 8.29 -8.06
N ALA A 262 -13.40 8.41 -6.73
CA ALA A 262 -12.26 8.02 -5.91
C ALA A 262 -11.88 6.54 -6.12
N ILE A 263 -12.89 5.66 -6.17
CA ILE A 263 -12.71 4.23 -6.46
C ILE A 263 -12.10 4.01 -7.84
N VAL A 264 -12.64 4.65 -8.88
CA VAL A 264 -12.13 4.54 -10.25
C VAL A 264 -10.68 5.03 -10.32
N ILE A 265 -10.37 6.15 -9.69
CA ILE A 265 -8.99 6.66 -9.65
C ILE A 265 -8.08 5.66 -8.94
N CYS A 266 -8.48 5.09 -7.79
CA CYS A 266 -7.70 4.05 -7.12
C CYS A 266 -7.41 2.87 -8.07
N THR A 267 -8.42 2.40 -8.83
CA THR A 267 -8.21 1.34 -9.82
C THR A 267 -7.20 1.76 -10.90
N VAL A 268 -7.30 2.98 -11.42
CA VAL A 268 -6.38 3.48 -12.46
C VAL A 268 -4.95 3.58 -11.91
N VAL A 269 -4.78 4.08 -10.69
CA VAL A 269 -3.48 4.16 -10.02
C VAL A 269 -2.89 2.77 -9.80
N THR A 270 -3.68 1.78 -9.36
CA THR A 270 -3.19 0.39 -9.26
C THR A 270 -2.71 -0.16 -10.60
N LEU A 271 -3.48 0.07 -11.67
CA LEU A 271 -3.14 -0.40 -13.01
C LEU A 271 -1.85 0.26 -13.53
N LEU A 272 -1.66 1.55 -13.25
CA LEU A 272 -0.49 2.29 -13.69
C LEU A 272 0.77 1.91 -12.90
N CYS A 273 0.69 1.84 -11.58
CA CYS A 273 1.85 1.60 -10.72
C CYS A 273 2.23 0.14 -10.57
N MET A 274 1.25 -0.76 -10.51
CA MET A 274 1.51 -2.15 -10.16
C MET A 274 1.44 -3.00 -11.42
N THR A 275 0.28 -3.02 -12.08
CA THR A 275 0.03 -3.91 -13.21
C THR A 275 0.94 -3.61 -14.40
N LEU A 276 1.07 -2.34 -14.78
CA LEU A 276 1.92 -1.95 -15.91
C LEU A 276 3.39 -2.20 -15.61
N LEU A 277 3.89 -1.82 -14.42
CA LEU A 277 5.28 -2.09 -14.05
C LEU A 277 5.57 -3.59 -14.00
N HIS A 278 4.68 -4.39 -13.41
CA HIS A 278 4.82 -5.85 -13.40
C HIS A 278 4.87 -6.43 -14.82
N ALA A 279 4.03 -5.95 -15.74
CA ALA A 279 4.01 -6.50 -17.09
C ALA A 279 5.20 -6.07 -17.96
N VAL A 280 5.77 -4.88 -17.73
CA VAL A 280 6.82 -4.29 -18.57
C VAL A 280 8.23 -4.57 -18.05
N THR A 281 8.40 -4.66 -16.73
CA THR A 281 9.72 -4.72 -16.09
C THR A 281 10.08 -6.12 -15.61
N ALA A 282 11.37 -6.43 -15.65
CA ALA A 282 11.91 -7.61 -14.99
C ALA A 282 12.16 -7.32 -13.50
N ARG A 283 12.18 -8.40 -12.72
CA ARG A 283 12.45 -8.34 -11.29
C ARG A 283 13.84 -7.77 -10.99
N LEU A 284 13.92 -6.90 -9.98
CA LEU A 284 15.18 -6.27 -9.57
C LEU A 284 15.84 -7.03 -8.41
N LYS A 285 17.18 -7.03 -8.40
CA LYS A 285 17.96 -7.55 -7.26
C LYS A 285 17.89 -6.58 -6.08
N VAL A 286 18.11 -7.10 -4.86
CA VAL A 286 18.11 -6.33 -3.60
C VAL A 286 18.94 -5.04 -3.72
N GLU A 287 20.19 -5.17 -4.17
CA GLU A 287 21.14 -4.06 -4.28
C GLU A 287 20.70 -3.01 -5.30
N GLN A 288 20.13 -3.45 -6.42
CA GLN A 288 19.64 -2.57 -7.49
C GLN A 288 18.41 -1.80 -7.03
N MET A 289 17.49 -2.46 -6.34
CA MET A 289 16.32 -1.84 -5.73
C MET A 289 16.76 -0.77 -4.71
N PHE A 290 17.66 -1.12 -3.78
CA PHE A 290 18.15 -0.17 -2.78
C PHE A 290 18.77 1.07 -3.44
N LYS A 291 19.66 0.86 -4.42
CA LYS A 291 20.29 1.95 -5.17
C LYS A 291 19.26 2.81 -5.91
N PHE A 292 18.25 2.20 -6.53
CA PHE A 292 17.20 2.90 -7.27
C PHE A 292 16.38 3.81 -6.35
N PHE A 293 15.94 3.33 -5.19
CA PHE A 293 15.19 4.15 -4.25
C PHE A 293 16.05 5.28 -3.69
N TRP A 294 17.29 4.99 -3.30
CA TRP A 294 18.17 5.99 -2.68
C TRP A 294 18.62 7.11 -3.62
N THR A 295 18.78 6.82 -4.91
CA THR A 295 19.25 7.82 -5.89
C THR A 295 18.10 8.46 -6.67
N VAL A 296 17.26 7.65 -7.32
CA VAL A 296 16.25 8.14 -8.26
C VAL A 296 15.02 8.61 -7.49
N VAL A 297 14.43 7.75 -6.67
CA VAL A 297 13.14 8.05 -6.02
C VAL A 297 13.30 9.12 -4.95
N SER A 298 14.32 9.01 -4.11
CA SER A 298 14.67 10.04 -3.12
C SER A 298 15.09 11.35 -3.78
N GLY A 299 15.81 11.29 -4.91
CA GLY A 299 16.17 12.47 -5.70
C GLY A 299 14.93 13.22 -6.22
N LEU A 300 13.96 12.50 -6.79
CA LEU A 300 12.69 13.07 -7.25
C LEU A 300 11.89 13.70 -6.12
N ALA A 301 11.76 13.01 -4.99
CA ALA A 301 11.05 13.52 -3.83
C ALA A 301 11.73 14.77 -3.25
N LEU A 302 13.06 14.78 -3.17
CA LEU A 302 13.84 15.92 -2.69
C LEU A 302 13.72 17.13 -3.62
N VAL A 303 13.80 16.93 -4.94
CA VAL A 303 13.61 18.01 -5.92
C VAL A 303 12.23 18.65 -5.74
N SER A 304 11.17 17.86 -5.59
CA SER A 304 9.83 18.40 -5.34
C SER A 304 9.75 19.18 -4.03
N LEU A 305 10.34 18.65 -2.95
CA LEU A 305 10.40 19.35 -1.67
C LEU A 305 11.09 20.72 -1.79
N LEU A 306 12.23 20.79 -2.48
CA LEU A 306 12.94 22.06 -2.69
C LEU A 306 12.14 23.02 -3.56
N LEU A 307 11.48 22.55 -4.62
CA LEU A 307 10.62 23.37 -5.47
C LEU A 307 9.47 23.99 -4.66
N VAL A 308 8.81 23.20 -3.83
CA VAL A 308 7.73 23.69 -2.96
C VAL A 308 8.26 24.70 -1.93
N TRP A 309 9.48 24.52 -1.44
CA TRP A 309 10.04 25.38 -0.40
C TRP A 309 10.52 26.74 -0.92
N PHE A 310 11.15 26.76 -2.11
CA PHE A 310 11.73 27.99 -2.67
C PHE A 310 10.77 28.77 -3.57
N VAL A 311 9.81 28.12 -4.21
CA VAL A 311 8.94 28.75 -5.23
C VAL A 311 7.62 29.23 -4.64
N ASN A 312 7.53 29.37 -3.30
CA ASN A 312 6.28 29.68 -2.56
C ASN A 312 5.41 30.74 -3.26
#